data_AF-A0A1V8UHU6-F1
#
_entry.id   AF-A0A1V8UHU6-F1
#
_cell.length_a   1.000
_cell.length_b   1.000
_cell.length_c   1.000
_cell.angle_alpha   90.00
_cell.angle_beta   90.00
_cell.angle_gamma   90.00
#
_symmetry.space_group_name_H-M   'P 1'
#
loop_
_entity.id
_entity.type
_entity.pdbx_description
1 polymer ?
#
loop_
_entity_poly.entity_id
_entity_poly.type
_entity_poly.pdbx_seq_one_letter_code
_entity_poly.pdbx_strand_id
1 'polypeptide(L)'
;MSTVVPLGFPHPSAIEPLGAPYGEKAEHVVTDGIPQIRQRVWGLAARTDATVTFEEFIYWAKEERLIEEEENKRYIQKNPNTVGGRVSGLVRKITGKGTKELRESNANSEKEEAVAAQTAAHGRNSVDMTVTNEEWRIAARALRTSSWGTIFYLITTDILGWSGAPFVFASVGYGAGVALYVIFGLAAAFAGYNLWRVFLALDSSRFPMLSFGDPFLRIYGKKSRHFINFGQSLQQFLTVAVLINGQSLVLAQLASSKICYSAVMIIIMIIGMISGSLRALQHLGWMCNLSVWLNVVSFIIILVSCTHYEPLYEVIFNSTLIKTLEPIVTFAGQPPAQYQQQVVGFASQFGAINVMVYAYSGALLFVAFLAEMRHPMDFWKGLFIAQLFIGVVYIFFGVFVYSQWGQYSASNIGNVVNPLRLQQAGNVLGLLTGFFAIFLYFNIGMKTVYLEVFQEILHFPPITSKKGRFLWWGLGPMYWIIAFIVAAAVPNLNGLVGFVGGLFSLNFTYSFPAILYFGYIVQEAAALPGEGFDPVTGVTTRHDGGTKRWIRGFLKRPLLAGATFIYILMALATSGMGTWAAVEGLISIFGPTGTIATSFGCSTPLFDSTAIK
;
A
#
# COMPACT_ATOMS: atom_id res chain seq x y z
N MET A 1 41.75 -9.85 -25.54
CA MET A 1 42.84 -10.17 -24.58
C MET A 1 43.28 -8.86 -23.99
N SER A 2 42.87 -8.57 -22.73
CA SER A 2 43.41 -7.59 -21.79
C SER A 2 42.41 -7.39 -20.64
N THR A 3 42.62 -8.23 -19.63
CA THR A 3 42.50 -7.99 -18.17
C THR A 3 41.45 -7.01 -17.65
N VAL A 4 40.36 -7.58 -17.13
CA VAL A 4 39.43 -6.98 -16.16
C VAL A 4 39.96 -7.27 -14.75
N VAL A 5 40.09 -6.21 -13.94
CA VAL A 5 40.39 -6.29 -12.50
C VAL A 5 39.10 -6.57 -11.73
N PRO A 6 39.00 -7.60 -10.87
CA PRO A 6 37.81 -7.85 -10.07
C PRO A 6 37.89 -7.06 -8.75
N LEU A 7 36.97 -6.11 -8.56
CA LEU A 7 36.71 -5.49 -7.25
C LEU A 7 35.81 -6.43 -6.44
N GLY A 8 36.41 -7.07 -5.44
CA GLY A 8 35.71 -7.94 -4.49
C GLY A 8 34.78 -7.13 -3.56
N PHE A 9 33.50 -7.46 -3.58
CA PHE A 9 32.52 -7.00 -2.61
C PHE A 9 32.42 -8.01 -1.45
N PRO A 10 32.29 -7.56 -0.18
CA PRO A 10 32.10 -8.46 0.94
C PRO A 10 30.69 -9.09 0.89
N HIS A 11 30.66 -10.41 0.96
CA HIS A 11 29.45 -11.23 1.13
C HIS A 11 28.65 -10.80 2.36
N PRO A 12 27.32 -10.58 2.27
CA PRO A 12 26.44 -10.62 3.43
C PRO A 12 26.02 -12.07 3.66
N SER A 13 26.89 -12.82 4.34
CA SER A 13 26.51 -14.04 5.03
C SER A 13 26.00 -13.65 6.42
N ALA A 14 24.69 -13.67 6.61
CA ALA A 14 24.11 -13.72 7.94
C ALA A 14 22.80 -14.50 7.89
N ILE A 15 22.81 -15.62 8.62
CA ILE A 15 21.68 -16.44 9.08
C ILE A 15 21.22 -17.52 8.09
N GLU A 16 21.87 -18.68 8.18
CA GLU A 16 21.25 -19.98 7.86
C GLU A 16 20.05 -20.22 8.80
N PRO A 17 18.89 -20.72 8.31
CA PRO A 17 17.89 -21.27 9.19
C PRO A 17 18.27 -22.71 9.50
N LEU A 18 18.84 -22.95 10.69
CA LEU A 18 18.88 -24.29 11.27
C LEU A 18 17.43 -24.77 11.41
N GLY A 19 17.10 -25.88 10.74
CA GLY A 19 15.80 -26.52 10.85
C GLY A 19 15.56 -26.94 12.29
N ALA A 20 14.50 -26.43 12.90
CA ALA A 20 14.05 -26.94 14.19
C ALA A 20 13.32 -28.28 13.98
N PRO A 21 13.63 -29.31 14.79
CA PRO A 21 12.94 -30.58 14.71
C PRO A 21 11.49 -30.44 15.19
N TYR A 22 10.64 -31.30 14.63
CA TYR A 22 9.25 -31.46 14.99
C TYR A 22 9.10 -31.79 16.49
N GLY A 23 8.17 -31.08 17.12
CA GLY A 23 7.35 -31.55 18.24
C GLY A 23 8.07 -31.94 19.51
N GLU A 24 8.12 -31.05 20.49
CA GLU A 24 8.17 -31.47 21.89
C GLU A 24 7.38 -30.50 22.77
N LYS A 25 6.57 -31.08 23.67
CA LYS A 25 5.73 -30.36 24.63
C LYS A 25 6.66 -29.72 25.66
N ALA A 26 6.51 -28.43 25.90
CA ALA A 26 7.26 -27.74 26.95
C ALA A 26 6.88 -28.31 28.33
N GLU A 27 7.82 -29.02 28.96
CA GLU A 27 7.77 -29.42 30.36
C GLU A 27 8.22 -28.25 31.25
N HIS A 28 7.60 -28.13 32.42
CA HIS A 28 7.88 -27.09 33.39
C HIS A 28 9.24 -27.32 34.07
N VAL A 29 10.22 -26.45 33.83
CA VAL A 29 11.43 -26.35 34.66
C VAL A 29 11.28 -25.13 35.55
N VAL A 30 11.14 -25.37 36.86
CA VAL A 30 11.18 -24.33 37.89
C VAL A 30 12.62 -24.21 38.37
N THR A 31 13.27 -23.09 38.06
CA THR A 31 14.46 -22.63 38.78
C THR A 31 14.36 -21.13 39.07
N ASP A 32 14.60 -20.79 40.34
CA ASP A 32 14.88 -19.48 40.94
C ASP A 32 13.88 -18.34 40.72
N GLY A 33 12.84 -18.30 41.57
CA GLY A 33 12.26 -17.09 42.23
C GLY A 33 11.74 -15.92 41.38
N ILE A 34 12.01 -15.89 40.09
CA ILE A 34 11.59 -14.91 39.11
C ILE A 34 10.51 -15.61 38.28
N PRO A 35 9.27 -15.10 38.23
CA PRO A 35 8.25 -15.71 37.42
C PRO A 35 8.68 -15.72 35.95
N GLN A 36 9.10 -16.88 35.44
CA GLN A 36 9.52 -17.02 34.05
C GLN A 36 8.29 -16.85 33.15
N ILE A 37 8.33 -15.82 32.33
CA ILE A 37 7.33 -15.57 31.29
C ILE A 37 7.32 -16.77 30.35
N ARG A 38 6.15 -17.38 30.13
CA ARG A 38 6.00 -18.53 29.23
C ARG A 38 6.61 -18.20 27.86
N GLN A 39 7.65 -18.92 27.47
CA GLN A 39 8.28 -18.77 26.16
C GLN A 39 7.43 -19.52 25.12
N ARG A 40 6.97 -18.81 24.08
CA ARG A 40 6.25 -19.36 22.92
C ARG A 40 7.22 -19.36 21.73
N VAL A 41 6.87 -20.05 20.64
CA VAL A 41 7.58 -19.96 19.36
C VAL A 41 7.72 -18.48 18.95
N TRP A 42 8.91 -18.08 18.49
CA TRP A 42 9.25 -16.71 18.13
C TRP A 42 9.34 -16.51 16.60
N GLY A 43 9.29 -15.26 16.16
CA GLY A 43 9.53 -14.87 14.76
C GLY A 43 8.36 -15.13 13.82
N LEU A 44 8.65 -15.47 12.55
CA LEU A 44 7.64 -15.58 11.49
C LEU A 44 6.58 -16.67 11.76
N ALA A 45 6.91 -17.68 12.57
CA ALA A 45 5.98 -18.73 12.99
C ALA A 45 5.00 -18.24 14.08
N ALA A 46 5.43 -17.30 14.94
CA ALA A 46 4.59 -16.69 15.96
C ALA A 46 3.51 -15.77 15.35
N ARG A 47 3.82 -15.15 14.20
CA ARG A 47 2.96 -14.21 13.48
C ARG A 47 1.57 -14.79 13.15
N THR A 48 1.50 -16.08 12.83
CA THR A 48 0.28 -16.76 12.39
C THR A 48 -0.26 -17.77 13.41
N ASP A 49 0.30 -17.78 14.63
CA ASP A 49 -0.15 -18.64 15.71
C ASP A 49 -1.54 -18.20 16.17
N ALA A 50 -2.53 -19.07 15.94
CA ALA A 50 -3.91 -18.80 16.32
C ALA A 50 -4.28 -19.30 17.72
N THR A 51 -3.33 -19.89 18.44
CA THR A 51 -3.51 -20.20 19.87
C THR A 51 -3.30 -18.96 20.74
N VAL A 52 -2.81 -17.87 20.15
CA VAL A 52 -2.65 -16.56 20.80
C VAL A 52 -4.00 -15.84 20.77
N THR A 53 -4.39 -15.32 21.92
CA THR A 53 -5.66 -14.62 22.10
C THR A 53 -5.51 -13.12 21.84
N PHE A 54 -6.64 -12.46 21.61
CA PHE A 54 -6.68 -11.00 21.41
C PHE A 54 -6.08 -10.23 22.60
N GLU A 55 -6.35 -10.64 23.84
CA GLU A 55 -5.83 -10.01 25.05
C GLU A 55 -4.31 -10.18 25.16
N GLU A 56 -3.76 -11.34 24.75
CA GLU A 56 -2.32 -11.57 24.69
C GLU A 56 -1.66 -10.62 23.67
N PHE A 57 -2.25 -10.44 22.48
CA PHE A 57 -1.74 -9.48 21.50
C PHE A 57 -1.73 -8.04 22.04
N ILE A 58 -2.82 -7.59 22.68
CA ILE A 58 -2.91 -6.25 23.26
C ILE A 58 -1.86 -6.04 24.36
N TYR A 59 -1.67 -7.02 25.23
CA TYR A 59 -0.71 -6.93 26.33
C TYR A 59 0.70 -6.67 25.79
N TRP A 60 1.18 -7.54 24.88
CA TRP A 60 2.52 -7.40 24.30
C TRP A 60 2.68 -6.15 23.44
N ALA A 61 1.63 -5.72 22.74
CA ALA A 61 1.67 -4.49 21.96
C ALA A 61 1.83 -3.26 22.88
N LYS A 62 1.10 -3.19 24.00
CA LYS A 62 1.22 -2.10 24.98
C LYS A 62 2.62 -2.03 25.59
N GLU A 63 3.17 -3.18 25.98
CA GLU A 63 4.54 -3.25 26.50
C GLU A 63 5.56 -2.79 25.47
N GLU A 64 5.42 -3.22 24.20
CA GLU A 64 6.29 -2.76 23.12
C GLU A 64 6.23 -1.23 22.95
N ARG A 65 5.03 -0.63 23.01
CA ARG A 65 4.86 0.84 22.88
C ARG A 65 5.54 1.61 24.01
N LEU A 66 5.42 1.15 25.26
CA LEU A 66 6.08 1.80 26.40
C LEU A 66 7.60 1.83 26.21
N ILE A 67 8.17 0.73 25.72
CA ILE A 67 9.61 0.61 25.51
C ILE A 67 10.06 1.43 24.30
N GLU A 68 9.28 1.46 23.20
CA GLU A 68 9.54 2.35 22.06
C GLU A 68 9.55 3.83 22.48
N GLU A 69 8.65 4.24 23.38
CA GLU A 69 8.63 5.60 23.92
C GLU A 69 9.87 5.93 24.75
N GLU A 70 10.31 5.02 25.62
CA GLU A 70 11.53 5.19 26.42
C GLU A 70 12.78 5.30 25.55
N GLU A 71 12.88 4.47 24.52
CA GLU A 71 14.01 4.50 23.61
C GLU A 71 14.01 5.72 22.70
N ASN A 72 12.84 6.18 22.26
CA ASN A 72 12.75 7.43 21.53
C ASN A 72 13.21 8.61 22.41
N LYS A 73 12.86 8.62 23.70
CA LYS A 73 13.39 9.60 24.66
C LYS A 73 14.92 9.52 24.74
N ARG A 74 15.50 8.31 24.85
CA ARG A 74 16.96 8.11 24.84
C ARG A 74 17.61 8.57 23.53
N TYR A 75 16.98 8.33 22.39
CA TYR A 75 17.46 8.76 21.07
C TYR A 75 17.48 10.28 20.94
N ILE A 76 16.40 10.96 21.36
CA ILE A 76 16.32 12.43 21.36
C ILE A 76 17.38 13.04 22.29
N GLN A 77 17.67 12.41 23.44
CA GLN A 77 18.73 12.84 24.35
C GLN A 77 20.14 12.68 23.75
N LYS A 78 20.40 11.59 23.03
CA LYS A 78 21.70 11.35 22.35
C LYS A 78 21.90 12.23 21.11
N ASN A 79 20.83 12.59 20.40
CA ASN A 79 20.86 13.41 19.19
C ASN A 79 20.09 14.75 19.36
N PRO A 80 20.66 15.73 20.10
CA PRO A 80 20.00 17.01 20.37
C PRO A 80 19.76 17.89 19.12
N ASN A 81 20.35 17.55 17.97
CA ASN A 81 20.18 18.27 16.70
C ASN A 81 18.90 17.90 15.92
N THR A 82 18.12 16.92 16.37
CA THR A 82 16.80 16.63 15.81
C THR A 82 15.80 17.74 16.18
N VAL A 83 14.79 18.02 15.35
CA VAL A 83 13.82 19.12 15.55
C VAL A 83 13.22 19.12 16.97
N GLY A 84 12.94 17.94 17.54
CA GLY A 84 12.47 17.81 18.93
C GLY A 84 13.51 18.17 20.00
N GLY A 85 14.79 17.88 19.76
CA GLY A 85 15.92 18.26 20.62
C GLY A 85 16.16 19.78 20.64
N ARG A 86 15.97 20.44 19.49
CA ARG A 86 16.01 21.91 19.39
C ARG A 86 14.87 22.59 20.16
N VAL A 87 13.66 22.05 20.10
CA VAL A 87 12.50 22.56 20.86
C VAL A 87 12.71 22.35 22.37
N SER A 88 13.15 21.16 22.79
CA SER A 88 13.46 20.87 24.20
C SER A 88 14.63 21.72 24.72
N GLY A 89 15.66 21.93 23.90
CA GLY A 89 16.80 22.80 24.22
C GLY A 89 16.41 24.27 24.33
N LEU A 90 15.46 24.74 23.50
CA LEU A 90 14.91 26.09 23.59
C LEU A 90 14.09 26.28 24.88
N VAL A 91 13.25 25.30 25.23
CA VAL A 91 12.46 25.31 26.48
C VAL A 91 13.37 25.27 27.71
N ARG A 92 14.45 24.47 27.68
CA ARG A 92 15.43 24.38 28.76
C ARG A 92 16.28 25.64 28.90
N LYS A 93 16.51 26.36 27.79
CA LYS A 93 17.18 27.67 27.78
C LYS A 93 16.28 28.79 28.34
N ILE A 94 14.95 28.63 28.24
CA ILE A 94 13.96 29.53 28.85
C ILE A 94 13.78 29.25 30.36
N THR A 95 13.96 28.01 30.82
CA THR A 95 13.76 27.61 32.23
C THR A 95 15.01 27.60 33.12
N GLY A 96 16.16 28.06 32.63
CA GLY A 96 17.26 28.53 33.49
C GLY A 96 17.82 27.55 34.53
N LYS A 97 17.89 26.23 34.24
CA LYS A 97 18.55 25.27 35.14
C LYS A 97 19.53 24.32 34.41
N GLY A 98 20.81 24.44 34.79
CA GLY A 98 21.72 23.31 34.88
C GLY A 98 22.79 23.17 33.79
N THR A 99 23.78 24.07 33.76
CA THR A 99 25.01 23.91 32.93
C THR A 99 26.21 23.34 33.70
N LYS A 100 26.05 22.97 34.98
CA LYS A 100 27.17 22.46 35.82
C LYS A 100 27.16 20.95 36.10
N GLU A 101 26.01 20.27 36.07
CA GLU A 101 25.93 18.82 36.42
C GLU A 101 26.37 17.86 35.29
N LEU A 102 26.39 18.31 34.04
CA LEU A 102 26.69 17.47 32.86
C LEU A 102 28.19 17.15 32.68
N ARG A 103 29.09 17.89 33.33
CA ARG A 103 30.54 17.72 33.15
C ARG A 103 31.15 16.76 34.17
N GLU A 104 30.48 16.55 35.31
CA GLU A 104 30.90 15.57 36.33
C GLU A 104 30.31 14.18 36.07
N SER A 105 29.12 14.04 35.46
CA SER A 105 28.56 12.72 35.16
C SER A 105 29.33 11.98 34.06
N ASN A 106 29.82 12.70 33.04
CA ASN A 106 30.54 12.10 31.92
C ASN A 106 31.89 11.47 32.32
N ALA A 107 32.56 12.03 33.34
CA ALA A 107 33.85 11.53 33.81
C ALA A 107 33.74 10.25 34.66
N ASN A 108 32.57 9.99 35.27
CA ASN A 108 32.32 8.76 36.04
C ASN A 108 31.89 7.60 35.14
N SER A 109 31.13 7.86 34.07
CA SER A 109 30.71 6.84 33.10
C SER A 109 31.86 6.26 32.28
N GLU A 110 32.89 7.06 31.95
CA GLU A 110 34.07 6.58 31.21
C GLU A 110 34.97 5.65 32.08
N LYS A 111 34.91 5.76 33.41
CA LYS A 111 35.65 4.87 34.33
C LYS A 111 34.93 3.54 34.57
N GLU A 112 33.60 3.51 34.53
CA GLU A 112 32.83 2.25 34.65
C GLU A 112 32.89 1.40 33.37
N GLU A 113 32.93 2.01 32.19
CA GLU A 113 33.07 1.30 30.90
C GLU A 113 34.45 0.62 30.74
N ALA A 114 35.52 1.20 31.30
CA ALA A 114 36.86 0.61 31.22
C ALA A 114 37.02 -0.65 32.11
N VAL A 115 36.27 -0.73 33.22
CA VAL A 115 36.31 -1.88 34.14
C VAL A 115 35.43 -3.03 33.63
N ALA A 116 34.28 -2.73 33.03
CA ALA A 116 33.40 -3.73 32.42
C ALA A 116 34.03 -4.41 31.17
N ALA A 117 34.88 -3.69 30.44
CA ALA A 117 35.58 -4.22 29.26
C ALA A 117 36.65 -5.28 29.60
N GLN A 118 37.22 -5.26 30.81
CA GLN A 118 38.24 -6.24 31.23
C GLN A 118 37.64 -7.56 31.73
N THR A 119 36.40 -7.58 32.22
CA THR A 119 35.75 -8.81 32.72
C THR A 119 35.15 -9.67 31.59
N ALA A 120 34.86 -9.08 30.42
CA ALA A 120 34.29 -9.78 29.28
C ALA A 120 35.28 -10.67 28.48
N ALA A 121 36.58 -10.62 28.81
CA ALA A 121 37.64 -11.34 28.09
C ALA A 121 37.99 -12.73 28.67
N HIS A 122 37.32 -13.20 29.72
CA HIS A 122 37.58 -14.51 30.33
C HIS A 122 36.28 -15.28 30.58
N GLY A 123 35.84 -16.06 29.59
CA GLY A 123 34.67 -16.92 29.73
C GLY A 123 34.18 -17.48 28.39
N ARG A 124 35.06 -18.14 27.62
CA ARG A 124 34.65 -18.88 26.42
C ARG A 124 34.49 -20.34 26.82
N ASN A 125 33.25 -20.81 26.97
CA ASN A 125 32.90 -22.22 26.86
C ASN A 125 31.46 -22.37 26.35
N SER A 126 31.30 -23.37 25.49
CA SER A 126 30.14 -23.73 24.67
C SER A 126 28.83 -23.94 25.44
N VAL A 127 27.78 -23.17 25.12
CA VAL A 127 26.38 -23.47 25.50
C VAL A 127 25.44 -23.02 24.37
N ASP A 128 24.51 -23.92 24.05
CA ASP A 128 23.27 -23.84 23.26
C ASP A 128 22.83 -22.47 22.69
N MET A 129 22.62 -22.37 21.37
CA MET A 129 22.08 -21.17 20.70
C MET A 129 20.58 -21.01 20.99
N THR A 130 20.25 -20.52 22.19
CA THR A 130 18.95 -19.90 22.46
C THR A 130 19.12 -18.39 22.23
N VAL A 131 18.61 -17.88 21.10
CA VAL A 131 18.61 -16.43 20.84
C VAL A 131 17.82 -15.77 21.97
N THR A 132 18.47 -14.89 22.72
CA THR A 132 17.81 -14.19 23.83
C THR A 132 16.75 -13.22 23.30
N ASN A 133 15.68 -12.97 24.08
CA ASN A 133 14.58 -12.10 23.66
C ASN A 133 15.06 -10.70 23.25
N GLU A 134 16.12 -10.20 23.91
CA GLU A 134 16.73 -8.91 23.61
C GLU A 134 17.45 -8.92 22.27
N GLU A 135 18.24 -9.95 21.96
CA GLU A 135 18.94 -10.08 20.68
C GLU A 135 17.96 -10.18 19.50
N TRP A 136 16.90 -10.99 19.64
CA TRP A 136 15.87 -11.07 18.59
C TRP A 136 15.16 -9.73 18.38
N ARG A 137 14.84 -9.03 19.46
CA ARG A 137 14.19 -7.72 19.38
C ARG A 137 15.08 -6.67 18.73
N ILE A 138 16.36 -6.64 19.09
CA ILE A 138 17.36 -5.77 18.48
C ILE A 138 17.44 -6.07 16.98
N ALA A 139 17.51 -7.36 16.60
CA ALA A 139 17.54 -7.77 15.20
C ALA A 139 16.25 -7.40 14.44
N ALA A 140 15.07 -7.67 15.01
CA ALA A 140 13.78 -7.35 14.41
C ALA A 140 13.61 -5.83 14.19
N ARG A 141 14.15 -5.01 15.10
CA ARG A 141 14.13 -3.54 14.95
C ARG A 141 15.24 -2.98 14.09
N ALA A 142 16.37 -3.66 13.96
CA ALA A 142 17.40 -3.28 13.00
C ALA A 142 16.87 -3.32 11.55
N LEU A 143 15.87 -4.16 11.28
CA LEU A 143 15.16 -4.20 10.00
C LEU A 143 14.25 -2.96 9.78
N ARG A 144 13.73 -2.36 10.86
CA ARG A 144 12.84 -1.18 10.82
C ARG A 144 13.63 0.11 10.63
N THR A 145 13.91 0.45 9.38
CA THR A 145 14.81 1.57 9.03
C THR A 145 14.10 2.82 8.52
N SER A 146 12.81 2.74 8.17
CA SER A 146 12.10 3.83 7.49
C SER A 146 11.72 4.97 8.43
N SER A 147 11.94 6.21 7.96
CA SER A 147 11.53 7.45 8.63
C SER A 147 10.13 7.88 8.20
N TRP A 148 9.47 8.77 8.96
CA TRP A 148 8.17 9.33 8.56
C TRP A 148 8.22 10.09 7.22
N GLY A 149 9.37 10.69 6.89
CA GLY A 149 9.57 11.36 5.59
C GLY A 149 9.68 10.36 4.43
N THR A 150 10.33 9.21 4.65
CA THR A 150 10.35 8.10 3.68
C THR A 150 8.92 7.59 3.43
N ILE A 151 8.10 7.50 4.48
CA ILE A 151 6.70 7.08 4.39
C ILE A 151 5.86 8.07 3.59
N PHE A 152 6.08 9.39 3.75
CA PHE A 152 5.44 10.39 2.89
C PHE A 152 5.70 10.10 1.41
N TYR A 153 6.96 9.84 1.02
CA TYR A 153 7.28 9.50 -0.38
C TYR A 153 6.70 8.16 -0.80
N LEU A 154 6.72 7.13 0.05
CA LEU A 154 6.14 5.82 -0.26
C LEU A 154 4.63 5.91 -0.51
N ILE A 155 3.89 6.58 0.38
CA ILE A 155 2.45 6.81 0.22
C ILE A 155 2.19 7.64 -1.03
N THR A 156 2.96 8.70 -1.26
CA THR A 156 2.79 9.56 -2.43
C THR A 156 3.06 8.79 -3.72
N THR A 157 4.16 8.04 -3.83
CA THR A 157 4.48 7.26 -5.04
C THR A 157 3.44 6.18 -5.33
N ASP A 158 2.91 5.52 -4.31
CA ASP A 158 1.91 4.47 -4.49
C ASP A 158 0.54 5.01 -4.88
N ILE A 159 0.10 6.10 -4.24
CA ILE A 159 -1.27 6.61 -4.41
C ILE A 159 -1.38 7.60 -5.57
N LEU A 160 -0.33 8.34 -5.95
CA LEU A 160 -0.41 9.49 -6.87
C LEU A 160 -0.77 9.11 -8.34
N GLY A 161 -2.06 8.90 -8.59
CA GLY A 161 -2.72 8.65 -9.89
C GLY A 161 -3.52 9.85 -10.40
N TRP A 162 -2.86 11.01 -10.55
CA TRP A 162 -3.48 12.29 -10.95
C TRP A 162 -4.04 12.31 -12.38
N SER A 163 -3.57 11.42 -13.27
CA SER A 163 -3.91 11.42 -14.70
C SER A 163 -5.39 11.20 -14.99
N GLY A 164 -6.11 10.50 -14.10
CA GLY A 164 -7.54 10.26 -14.22
C GLY A 164 -8.41 11.40 -13.70
N ALA A 165 -7.85 12.39 -12.99
CA ALA A 165 -8.66 13.43 -12.34
C ALA A 165 -9.48 14.30 -13.31
N PRO A 166 -8.94 14.76 -14.45
CA PRO A 166 -9.72 15.57 -15.40
C PRO A 166 -10.96 14.85 -15.93
N PHE A 167 -10.87 13.54 -16.15
CA PHE A 167 -12.00 12.71 -16.55
C PHE A 167 -13.11 12.65 -15.51
N VAL A 168 -12.73 12.63 -14.23
CA VAL A 168 -13.72 12.66 -13.15
C VAL A 168 -14.50 13.97 -13.21
N PHE A 169 -13.82 15.11 -13.33
CA PHE A 169 -14.47 16.41 -13.50
C PHE A 169 -15.31 16.49 -14.78
N ALA A 170 -14.86 15.90 -15.89
CA ALA A 170 -15.65 15.83 -17.11
C ALA A 170 -16.91 14.96 -17.00
N SER A 171 -16.98 14.05 -16.03
CA SER A 171 -18.13 13.16 -15.84
C SER A 171 -19.11 13.64 -14.77
N VAL A 172 -18.65 14.38 -13.76
CA VAL A 172 -19.50 14.85 -12.64
C VAL A 172 -19.66 16.37 -12.54
N GLY A 173 -18.81 17.14 -13.24
CA GLY A 173 -18.77 18.61 -13.19
C GLY A 173 -17.92 19.17 -12.03
N TYR A 174 -17.76 20.50 -12.00
CA TYR A 174 -16.91 21.17 -11.00
C TYR A 174 -17.36 20.93 -9.55
N GLY A 175 -18.63 21.18 -9.24
CA GLY A 175 -19.12 21.17 -7.87
C GLY A 175 -19.03 19.79 -7.24
N ALA A 176 -19.60 18.79 -7.91
CA ALA A 176 -19.53 17.41 -7.45
C ALA A 176 -18.09 16.88 -7.46
N GLY A 177 -17.28 17.24 -8.46
CA GLY A 177 -15.88 16.78 -8.56
C GLY A 177 -15.04 17.21 -7.37
N VAL A 178 -15.06 18.51 -7.02
CA VAL A 178 -14.30 19.02 -5.87
C VAL A 178 -14.82 18.40 -4.56
N ALA A 179 -16.15 18.34 -4.38
CA ALA A 179 -16.75 17.77 -3.18
C ALA A 179 -16.37 16.29 -2.99
N LEU A 180 -16.43 15.49 -4.05
CA LEU A 180 -16.09 14.07 -4.01
C LEU A 180 -14.61 13.86 -3.72
N TYR A 181 -13.70 14.62 -4.34
CA TYR A 181 -12.27 14.54 -4.04
C TYR A 181 -11.95 14.86 -2.58
N VAL A 182 -12.62 15.86 -1.99
CA VAL A 182 -12.46 16.19 -0.56
C VAL A 182 -13.04 15.08 0.31
N ILE A 183 -14.26 14.60 0.04
CA ILE A 183 -14.92 13.58 0.85
C ILE A 183 -14.14 12.26 0.82
N PHE A 184 -13.80 11.76 -0.37
CA PHE A 184 -13.00 10.53 -0.49
C PHE A 184 -11.58 10.71 0.04
N GLY A 185 -10.97 11.88 -0.13
CA GLY A 185 -9.67 12.19 0.46
C GLY A 185 -9.69 12.16 2.00
N LEU A 186 -10.72 12.73 2.63
CA LEU A 186 -10.91 12.67 4.08
C LEU A 186 -11.24 11.26 4.56
N ALA A 187 -12.07 10.52 3.81
CA ALA A 187 -12.40 9.13 4.10
C ALA A 187 -11.16 8.22 4.00
N ALA A 188 -10.28 8.44 3.02
CA ALA A 188 -9.02 7.74 2.87
C ALA A 188 -8.05 8.07 4.02
N ALA A 189 -7.97 9.35 4.42
CA ALA A 189 -7.22 9.77 5.61
C ALA A 189 -7.71 9.05 6.87
N PHE A 190 -9.03 8.99 7.06
CA PHE A 190 -9.67 8.32 8.18
C PHE A 190 -9.41 6.81 8.17
N ALA A 191 -9.47 6.17 6.99
CA ALA A 191 -9.12 4.76 6.87
C ALA A 191 -7.64 4.47 7.17
N GLY A 192 -6.73 5.35 6.73
CA GLY A 192 -5.32 5.28 7.10
C GLY A 192 -5.10 5.43 8.61
N TYR A 193 -5.83 6.35 9.24
CA TYR A 193 -5.83 6.51 10.70
C TYR A 193 -6.35 5.26 11.41
N ASN A 194 -7.43 4.65 10.92
CA ASN A 194 -7.98 3.41 11.46
C ASN A 194 -6.95 2.27 11.45
N LEU A 195 -6.25 2.06 10.32
CA LEU A 195 -5.17 1.08 10.23
C LEU A 195 -4.03 1.38 11.18
N TRP A 196 -3.60 2.64 11.26
CA TRP A 196 -2.54 3.06 12.17
C TRP A 196 -2.88 2.75 13.64
N ARG A 197 -4.12 3.07 14.07
CA ARG A 197 -4.59 2.80 15.43
C ARG A 197 -4.63 1.31 15.75
N VAL A 198 -5.15 0.50 14.82
CA VAL A 198 -5.19 -0.96 14.97
C VAL A 198 -3.78 -1.54 14.98
N PHE A 199 -2.87 -1.02 14.15
CA PHE A 199 -1.48 -1.46 14.09
C PHE A 199 -0.78 -1.23 15.43
N LEU A 200 -0.84 0.00 15.97
CA LEU A 200 -0.23 0.32 17.25
C LEU A 200 -0.80 -0.51 18.42
N ALA A 201 -2.07 -0.86 18.36
CA ALA A 201 -2.75 -1.61 19.41
C ALA A 201 -2.44 -3.11 19.40
N LEU A 202 -1.99 -3.66 18.26
CA LEU A 202 -1.82 -5.10 18.09
C LEU A 202 -0.39 -5.53 17.75
N ASP A 203 0.48 -4.65 17.24
CA ASP A 203 1.85 -5.01 16.79
C ASP A 203 2.84 -5.08 17.96
N SER A 204 3.69 -6.11 17.96
CA SER A 204 4.81 -6.26 18.90
C SER A 204 5.99 -6.97 18.23
N SER A 205 7.20 -6.84 18.79
CA SER A 205 8.39 -7.57 18.30
C SER A 205 8.24 -9.09 18.44
N ARG A 206 7.46 -9.53 19.43
CA ARG A 206 7.08 -10.93 19.66
C ARG A 206 6.13 -11.45 18.58
N PHE A 207 5.13 -10.65 18.23
CA PHE A 207 4.11 -10.97 17.22
C PHE A 207 4.08 -9.89 16.14
N PRO A 208 5.04 -9.87 15.20
CA PRO A 208 5.13 -8.80 14.20
C PRO A 208 3.98 -8.88 13.20
N MET A 209 3.37 -7.74 12.87
CA MET A 209 2.44 -7.60 11.74
C MET A 209 3.20 -7.16 10.49
N LEU A 210 3.06 -7.92 9.41
CA LEU A 210 3.78 -7.69 8.14
C LEU A 210 2.84 -7.60 6.94
N SER A 211 1.64 -8.17 7.02
CA SER A 211 0.65 -8.19 5.94
C SER A 211 -0.70 -7.65 6.40
N PHE A 212 -1.48 -7.13 5.47
CA PHE A 212 -2.80 -6.54 5.71
C PHE A 212 -3.80 -7.52 6.33
N GLY A 213 -3.63 -8.83 6.11
CA GLY A 213 -4.47 -9.85 6.76
C GLY A 213 -4.11 -10.17 8.22
N ASP A 214 -2.93 -9.79 8.72
CA ASP A 214 -2.53 -10.12 10.09
C ASP A 214 -3.42 -9.48 11.16
N PRO A 215 -3.81 -8.20 11.06
CA PRO A 215 -4.83 -7.62 11.94
C PRO A 215 -6.16 -8.40 11.94
N PHE A 216 -6.58 -8.92 10.78
CA PHE A 216 -7.81 -9.70 10.66
C PHE A 216 -7.72 -11.05 11.39
N LEU A 217 -6.54 -11.68 11.39
CA LEU A 217 -6.30 -12.89 12.19
C LEU A 217 -6.54 -12.63 13.67
N ARG A 218 -6.02 -11.50 14.17
CA ARG A 218 -6.01 -11.17 15.60
C ARG A 218 -7.40 -10.77 16.11
N ILE A 219 -8.21 -10.12 15.27
CA ILE A 219 -9.54 -9.63 15.65
C ILE A 219 -10.64 -10.63 15.30
N TYR A 220 -10.63 -11.21 14.11
CA TYR A 220 -11.73 -12.03 13.56
C TYR A 220 -11.36 -13.51 13.34
N GLY A 221 -10.09 -13.88 13.51
CA GLY A 221 -9.60 -15.26 13.41
C GLY A 221 -9.17 -15.69 12.01
N LYS A 222 -8.76 -16.98 11.90
CA LYS A 222 -8.12 -17.55 10.69
C LYS A 222 -8.95 -17.41 9.41
N LYS A 223 -10.25 -17.66 9.48
CA LYS A 223 -11.13 -17.65 8.29
C LYS A 223 -11.15 -16.26 7.64
N SER A 224 -11.25 -15.21 8.47
CA SER A 224 -11.24 -13.82 7.98
C SER A 224 -9.89 -13.47 7.35
N ARG A 225 -8.79 -13.92 7.96
CA ARG A 225 -7.44 -13.73 7.40
C ARG A 225 -7.33 -14.32 5.99
N HIS A 226 -7.72 -15.59 5.80
CA HIS A 226 -7.62 -16.24 4.50
C HIS A 226 -8.49 -15.55 3.44
N PHE A 227 -9.70 -15.12 3.79
CA PHE A 227 -10.56 -14.36 2.89
C PHE A 227 -9.91 -13.05 2.43
N ILE A 228 -9.37 -12.27 3.38
CA ILE A 228 -8.71 -10.99 3.08
C ILE A 228 -7.44 -11.19 2.26
N ASN A 229 -6.63 -12.19 2.60
CA ASN A 229 -5.39 -12.47 1.89
C ASN A 229 -5.66 -12.93 0.45
N PHE A 230 -6.66 -13.80 0.23
CA PHE A 230 -7.09 -14.17 -1.11
C PHE A 230 -7.59 -12.96 -1.91
N GLY A 231 -8.44 -12.12 -1.31
CA GLY A 231 -8.94 -10.90 -1.93
C GLY A 231 -7.81 -9.91 -2.28
N GLN A 232 -6.81 -9.77 -1.41
CA GLN A 232 -5.66 -8.90 -1.61
C GLN A 232 -4.79 -9.41 -2.77
N SER A 233 -4.51 -10.72 -2.80
CA SER A 233 -3.78 -11.36 -3.89
C SER A 233 -4.50 -11.18 -5.23
N LEU A 234 -5.83 -11.33 -5.25
CA LEU A 234 -6.63 -11.13 -6.45
C LEU A 234 -6.64 -9.67 -6.91
N GLN A 235 -6.77 -8.71 -5.98
CA GLN A 235 -6.67 -7.29 -6.31
C GLN A 235 -5.31 -6.95 -6.94
N GLN A 236 -4.20 -7.38 -6.32
CA GLN A 236 -2.86 -7.09 -6.81
C GLN A 236 -2.61 -7.74 -8.19
N PHE A 237 -3.15 -8.92 -8.43
CA PHE A 237 -3.15 -9.56 -9.75
C PHE A 237 -3.89 -8.71 -10.79
N LEU A 238 -5.10 -8.23 -10.48
CA LEU A 238 -5.85 -7.38 -11.40
C LEU A 238 -5.20 -6.01 -11.62
N THR A 239 -4.55 -5.44 -10.60
CA THR A 239 -3.75 -4.21 -10.75
C THR A 239 -2.59 -4.41 -11.72
N VAL A 240 -1.94 -5.58 -11.73
CA VAL A 240 -0.91 -5.89 -12.74
C VAL A 240 -1.51 -5.96 -14.15
N ALA A 241 -2.70 -6.54 -14.31
CA ALA A 241 -3.41 -6.52 -15.60
C ALA A 241 -3.75 -5.09 -16.07
N VAL A 242 -4.19 -4.22 -15.15
CA VAL A 242 -4.39 -2.78 -15.41
C VAL A 242 -3.09 -2.09 -15.83
N LEU A 243 -1.96 -2.39 -15.17
CA LEU A 243 -0.66 -1.83 -15.52
C LEU A 243 -0.19 -2.28 -16.91
N ILE A 244 -0.39 -3.55 -17.28
CA ILE A 244 -0.10 -4.04 -18.65
C ILE A 244 -0.89 -3.21 -19.65
N ASN A 245 -2.21 -3.10 -19.47
CA ASN A 245 -3.07 -2.38 -20.41
C ASN A 245 -2.66 -0.89 -20.52
N GLY A 246 -2.45 -0.23 -19.39
CA GLY A 246 -2.08 1.19 -19.35
C GLY A 246 -0.73 1.48 -19.99
N GLN A 247 0.31 0.71 -19.66
CA GLN A 247 1.65 0.90 -20.23
C GLN A 247 1.73 0.52 -21.71
N SER A 248 0.94 -0.46 -22.15
CA SER A 248 0.83 -0.81 -23.56
C SER A 248 0.18 0.29 -24.39
N LEU A 249 -0.78 1.04 -23.84
CA LEU A 249 -1.35 2.21 -24.52
C LEU A 249 -0.29 3.30 -24.75
N VAL A 250 0.48 3.63 -23.71
CA VAL A 250 1.55 4.63 -23.79
C VAL A 250 2.63 4.21 -24.81
N LEU A 251 3.04 2.94 -24.78
CA LEU A 251 4.04 2.42 -25.72
C LEU A 251 3.51 2.34 -27.15
N ALA A 252 2.26 1.93 -27.34
CA ALA A 252 1.65 1.86 -28.67
C ALA A 252 1.52 3.25 -29.31
N GLN A 253 1.22 4.27 -28.51
CA GLN A 253 1.20 5.65 -28.97
C GLN A 253 2.59 6.16 -29.34
N LEU A 254 3.62 5.85 -28.55
CA LEU A 254 5.00 6.18 -28.88
C LEU A 254 5.46 5.50 -30.19
N ALA A 255 5.01 4.26 -30.43
CA ALA A 255 5.23 3.52 -31.66
C ALA A 255 4.35 3.96 -32.84
N SER A 256 3.49 4.98 -32.66
CA SER A 256 2.54 5.48 -33.66
C SER A 256 1.69 4.36 -34.29
N SER A 257 1.27 3.37 -33.50
CA SER A 257 0.46 2.22 -33.94
C SER A 257 1.08 1.36 -35.07
N LYS A 258 2.39 1.46 -35.32
CA LYS A 258 3.09 0.65 -36.34
C LYS A 258 3.25 -0.82 -35.94
N ILE A 259 3.08 -1.12 -34.65
CA ILE A 259 3.24 -2.44 -34.07
C ILE A 259 1.86 -2.91 -33.58
N CYS A 260 1.54 -4.17 -33.83
CA CYS A 260 0.33 -4.82 -33.32
C CYS A 260 0.18 -4.61 -31.80
N TYR A 261 -0.98 -4.14 -31.34
CA TYR A 261 -1.23 -3.84 -29.92
C TYR A 261 -0.98 -5.05 -29.00
N SER A 262 -1.40 -6.25 -29.41
CA SER A 262 -1.09 -7.49 -28.70
C SER A 262 0.41 -7.75 -28.55
N ALA A 263 1.22 -7.45 -29.58
CA ALA A 263 2.67 -7.54 -29.49
C ALA A 263 3.27 -6.52 -28.51
N VAL A 264 2.71 -5.30 -28.45
CA VAL A 264 3.11 -4.29 -27.46
C VAL A 264 2.80 -4.76 -26.02
N MET A 265 1.65 -5.40 -25.81
CA MET A 265 1.31 -6.02 -24.51
C MET A 265 2.30 -7.12 -24.12
N ILE A 266 2.74 -7.95 -25.07
CA ILE A 266 3.79 -8.96 -24.84
C ILE A 266 5.11 -8.31 -24.45
N ILE A 267 5.50 -7.19 -25.10
CA ILE A 267 6.73 -6.46 -24.74
C ILE A 267 6.68 -5.99 -23.27
N ILE A 268 5.57 -5.37 -22.86
CA ILE A 268 5.39 -4.93 -21.47
C ILE A 268 5.41 -6.11 -20.50
N MET A 269 4.76 -7.22 -20.86
CA MET A 269 4.80 -8.46 -20.07
C MET A 269 6.23 -8.98 -19.88
N ILE A 270 7.05 -9.02 -20.94
CA ILE A 270 8.45 -9.48 -20.86
C ILE A 270 9.28 -8.54 -19.98
N ILE A 271 9.12 -7.22 -20.12
CA ILE A 271 9.78 -6.23 -19.25
C ILE A 271 9.38 -6.48 -17.79
N GLY A 272 8.09 -6.75 -17.54
CA GLY A 272 7.57 -7.15 -16.24
C GLY A 272 8.24 -8.39 -15.68
N MET A 273 8.36 -9.46 -16.48
CA MET A 273 9.05 -10.70 -16.08
C MET A 273 10.51 -10.45 -15.71
N ILE A 274 11.23 -9.66 -16.50
CA ILE A 274 12.64 -9.31 -16.22
C ILE A 274 12.74 -8.49 -14.94
N SER A 275 11.83 -7.52 -14.74
CA SER A 275 11.81 -6.71 -13.52
C SER A 275 11.63 -7.57 -12.25
N GLY A 276 10.94 -8.69 -12.36
CA GLY A 276 10.75 -9.66 -11.28
C GLY A 276 11.99 -10.44 -10.86
N SER A 277 13.02 -10.46 -11.71
CA SER A 277 14.32 -11.05 -11.37
C SER A 277 15.15 -10.14 -10.46
N LEU A 278 14.88 -8.83 -10.48
CA LEU A 278 15.61 -7.80 -9.73
C LEU A 278 15.12 -7.75 -8.28
N ARG A 279 15.73 -8.54 -7.40
CA ARG A 279 15.35 -8.66 -5.96
C ARG A 279 15.71 -7.47 -5.07
N ALA A 280 16.28 -6.38 -5.61
CA ALA A 280 16.89 -5.33 -4.80
C ALA A 280 15.84 -4.33 -4.27
N LEU A 281 15.30 -4.59 -3.08
CA LEU A 281 14.42 -3.68 -2.32
C LEU A 281 15.21 -2.62 -1.50
N GLN A 282 16.54 -2.75 -1.40
CA GLN A 282 17.38 -1.91 -0.53
C GLN A 282 17.45 -0.43 -0.95
N HIS A 283 17.11 -0.09 -2.19
CA HIS A 283 17.14 1.28 -2.72
C HIS A 283 15.75 1.86 -3.04
N LEU A 284 14.66 1.27 -2.53
CA LEU A 284 13.30 1.72 -2.82
C LEU A 284 13.08 3.21 -2.51
N GLY A 285 13.66 3.73 -1.43
CA GLY A 285 13.48 5.15 -1.06
C GLY A 285 13.98 6.14 -2.11
N TRP A 286 15.11 5.86 -2.76
CA TRP A 286 15.64 6.72 -3.84
C TRP A 286 14.79 6.61 -5.11
N MET A 287 14.36 5.39 -5.47
CA MET A 287 13.51 5.15 -6.64
C MET A 287 12.13 5.81 -6.50
N CYS A 288 11.54 5.78 -5.29
CA CYS A 288 10.27 6.44 -5.01
C CYS A 288 10.40 7.97 -5.14
N ASN A 289 11.47 8.55 -4.59
CA ASN A 289 11.76 9.98 -4.74
C ASN A 289 11.87 10.37 -6.23
N LEU A 290 12.66 9.63 -7.02
CA LEU A 290 12.76 9.84 -8.46
C LEU A 290 11.39 9.75 -9.17
N SER A 291 10.58 8.75 -8.83
CA SER A 291 9.25 8.55 -9.42
C SER A 291 8.30 9.73 -9.13
N VAL A 292 8.34 10.32 -7.93
CA VAL A 292 7.56 11.53 -7.61
C VAL A 292 7.97 12.70 -8.51
N TRP A 293 9.26 12.95 -8.69
CA TRP A 293 9.72 14.04 -9.56
C TRP A 293 9.38 13.83 -11.03
N LEU A 294 9.48 12.60 -11.55
CA LEU A 294 9.05 12.29 -12.92
C LEU A 294 7.55 12.52 -13.12
N ASN A 295 6.73 12.20 -12.12
CA ASN A 295 5.30 12.52 -12.13
C ASN A 295 5.06 14.03 -12.13
N VAL A 296 5.78 14.80 -11.31
CA VAL A 296 5.68 16.27 -11.29
C VAL A 296 6.04 16.87 -12.65
N VAL A 297 7.08 16.37 -13.32
CA VAL A 297 7.44 16.84 -14.67
C VAL A 297 6.34 16.49 -15.68
N SER A 298 5.82 15.26 -15.64
CA SER A 298 4.73 14.81 -16.53
C SER A 298 3.46 15.65 -16.35
N PHE A 299 3.15 15.99 -15.10
CA PHE A 299 2.07 16.90 -14.73
C PHE A 299 2.26 18.29 -15.35
N ILE A 300 3.47 18.88 -15.24
CA ILE A 300 3.76 20.21 -15.81
C ILE A 300 3.62 20.21 -17.33
N ILE A 301 4.09 19.16 -18.02
CA ILE A 301 3.98 19.04 -19.48
C ILE A 301 2.51 19.14 -19.93
N ILE A 302 1.59 18.51 -19.21
CA ILE A 302 0.17 18.54 -19.57
C ILE A 302 -0.45 19.90 -19.28
N LEU A 303 -0.09 20.57 -18.17
CA LEU A 303 -0.57 21.93 -17.89
C LEU A 303 -0.14 22.93 -18.98
N VAL A 304 1.08 22.80 -19.47
CA VAL A 304 1.58 23.63 -20.58
C VAL A 304 0.88 23.25 -21.89
N SER A 305 0.65 21.96 -22.14
CA SER A 305 -0.04 21.51 -23.34
C SER A 305 -1.48 22.04 -23.40
N CYS A 306 -2.24 21.93 -22.31
CA CYS A 306 -3.67 22.30 -22.33
C CYS A 306 -3.93 23.80 -22.38
N THR A 307 -2.96 24.64 -21.99
CA THR A 307 -3.07 26.10 -22.07
C THR A 307 -2.72 26.66 -23.44
N HIS A 308 -1.82 26.02 -24.17
CA HIS A 308 -1.33 26.52 -25.45
C HIS A 308 -1.92 25.79 -26.67
N TYR A 309 -2.43 24.58 -26.50
CA TYR A 309 -2.86 23.71 -27.60
C TYR A 309 -4.20 23.03 -27.33
N GLU A 310 -4.94 22.81 -28.42
CA GLU A 310 -6.16 22.02 -28.40
C GLU A 310 -5.88 20.52 -28.24
N PRO A 311 -6.81 19.76 -27.62
CA PRO A 311 -6.64 18.32 -27.43
C PRO A 311 -6.64 17.57 -28.76
N LEU A 312 -6.03 16.39 -28.78
CA LEU A 312 -6.02 15.52 -29.94
C LEU A 312 -7.39 14.83 -30.13
N TYR A 313 -8.27 15.45 -30.92
CA TYR A 313 -9.66 14.99 -31.12
C TYR A 313 -9.78 13.57 -31.67
N GLU A 314 -8.87 13.13 -32.54
CA GLU A 314 -8.89 11.77 -33.12
C GLU A 314 -8.91 10.68 -32.05
N VAL A 315 -8.04 10.80 -31.04
CA VAL A 315 -7.94 9.82 -29.95
C VAL A 315 -9.20 9.85 -29.08
N ILE A 316 -9.78 11.03 -28.86
CA ILE A 316 -11.02 11.18 -28.08
C ILE A 316 -12.19 10.52 -28.81
N PHE A 317 -12.34 10.78 -30.10
CA PHE A 317 -13.43 10.22 -30.89
C PHE A 317 -13.35 8.71 -31.01
N ASN A 318 -12.17 8.10 -30.93
CA ASN A 318 -12.04 6.65 -30.93
C ASN A 318 -12.26 6.03 -29.54
N SER A 319 -11.80 6.70 -28.48
CA SER A 319 -11.83 6.17 -27.11
C SER A 319 -13.10 6.49 -26.31
N THR A 320 -13.94 7.42 -26.79
CA THR A 320 -15.14 7.88 -26.10
C THR A 320 -16.39 7.80 -26.99
N LEU A 321 -17.57 7.99 -26.37
CA LEU A 321 -18.86 8.11 -27.05
C LEU A 321 -19.04 9.43 -27.82
N ILE A 322 -18.20 10.44 -27.55
CA ILE A 322 -18.24 11.73 -28.24
C ILE A 322 -17.64 11.53 -29.63
N LYS A 323 -18.38 11.82 -30.70
CA LYS A 323 -17.93 11.63 -32.10
C LYS A 323 -17.91 12.92 -32.93
N THR A 324 -18.50 13.99 -32.43
CA THR A 324 -18.65 15.27 -33.13
C THR A 324 -17.76 16.34 -32.49
N LEU A 325 -17.17 17.19 -33.33
CA LEU A 325 -16.41 18.34 -32.87
C LEU A 325 -17.38 19.47 -32.50
N GLU A 326 -17.50 19.74 -31.20
CA GLU A 326 -18.24 20.86 -30.63
C GLU A 326 -17.30 21.81 -29.87
N PRO A 327 -17.69 23.07 -29.67
CA PRO A 327 -16.96 23.98 -28.80
C PRO A 327 -16.74 23.40 -27.41
N ILE A 328 -15.64 23.76 -26.77
CA ILE A 328 -15.32 23.30 -25.42
C ILE A 328 -16.35 23.87 -24.44
N VAL A 329 -17.04 22.97 -23.74
CA VAL A 329 -18.06 23.28 -22.74
C VAL A 329 -17.68 22.64 -21.40
N THR A 330 -17.95 23.38 -20.33
CA THR A 330 -17.72 22.93 -18.96
C THR A 330 -19.02 23.05 -18.17
N PHE A 331 -19.21 22.15 -17.20
CA PHE A 331 -20.43 22.08 -16.42
C PHE A 331 -20.11 22.22 -14.93
N ALA A 332 -20.92 23.03 -14.24
CA ALA A 332 -20.84 23.13 -12.79
C ALA A 332 -21.38 21.87 -12.09
N GLY A 333 -22.41 21.26 -12.67
CA GLY A 333 -23.02 20.01 -12.21
C GLY A 333 -22.87 18.89 -13.23
N GLN A 334 -23.71 17.86 -13.11
CA GLN A 334 -23.65 16.71 -14.00
C GLN A 334 -23.79 17.14 -15.47
N PRO A 335 -22.85 16.73 -16.35
CA PRO A 335 -22.96 17.00 -17.76
C PRO A 335 -24.18 16.26 -18.37
N PRO A 336 -24.90 16.89 -19.32
CA PRO A 336 -25.95 16.23 -20.09
C PRO A 336 -25.46 14.95 -20.77
N ALA A 337 -26.38 14.03 -21.07
CA ALA A 337 -26.05 12.71 -21.63
C ALA A 337 -25.19 12.76 -22.91
N GLN A 338 -25.33 13.82 -23.72
CA GLN A 338 -24.55 14.01 -24.96
C GLN A 338 -23.05 14.26 -24.73
N TYR A 339 -22.66 14.72 -23.54
CA TYR A 339 -21.26 15.04 -23.19
C TYR A 339 -20.59 13.95 -22.34
N GLN A 340 -21.25 12.82 -22.12
CA GLN A 340 -20.72 11.74 -21.28
C GLN A 340 -19.85 10.79 -22.12
N GLN A 341 -18.63 10.52 -21.64
CA GLN A 341 -17.59 9.87 -22.47
C GLN A 341 -17.70 8.34 -22.55
N GLN A 342 -18.19 7.67 -21.52
CA GLN A 342 -18.11 6.20 -21.44
C GLN A 342 -19.45 5.48 -21.43
N VAL A 343 -20.36 5.97 -20.59
CA VAL A 343 -21.70 5.42 -20.39
C VAL A 343 -22.63 6.57 -20.10
N VAL A 344 -23.89 6.44 -20.47
CA VAL A 344 -24.90 7.46 -20.27
C VAL A 344 -25.64 7.29 -18.94
N GLY A 345 -26.02 8.41 -18.31
CA GLY A 345 -26.79 8.44 -17.07
C GLY A 345 -25.96 8.29 -15.80
N PHE A 346 -26.58 7.73 -14.75
CA PHE A 346 -25.99 7.64 -13.41
C PHE A 346 -24.74 6.74 -13.34
N ALA A 347 -24.68 5.71 -14.19
CA ALA A 347 -23.50 4.84 -14.31
C ALA A 347 -22.24 5.63 -14.71
N SER A 348 -22.39 6.76 -15.42
CA SER A 348 -21.27 7.62 -15.84
C SER A 348 -20.54 8.23 -14.65
N GLN A 349 -21.33 8.75 -13.70
CA GLN A 349 -20.82 9.36 -12.49
C GLN A 349 -20.10 8.34 -11.61
N PHE A 350 -20.71 7.16 -11.44
CA PHE A 350 -20.09 6.09 -10.64
C PHE A 350 -18.86 5.47 -11.33
N GLY A 351 -18.83 5.41 -12.66
CA GLY A 351 -17.63 5.05 -13.42
C GLY A 351 -16.47 6.00 -13.13
N ALA A 352 -16.72 7.30 -13.14
CA ALA A 352 -15.74 8.30 -12.74
C ALA A 352 -15.35 8.22 -11.26
N ILE A 353 -16.31 8.01 -10.36
CA ILE A 353 -16.03 7.78 -8.93
C ILE A 353 -15.14 6.55 -8.73
N ASN A 354 -15.32 5.47 -9.50
CA ASN A 354 -14.44 4.31 -9.42
C ASN A 354 -13.00 4.64 -9.81
N VAL A 355 -12.79 5.48 -10.84
CA VAL A 355 -11.45 5.96 -11.22
C VAL A 355 -10.85 6.81 -10.09
N MET A 356 -11.65 7.69 -9.48
CA MET A 356 -11.22 8.48 -8.31
C MET A 356 -10.83 7.59 -7.13
N VAL A 357 -11.67 6.62 -6.78
CA VAL A 357 -11.46 5.68 -5.67
C VAL A 357 -10.23 4.81 -5.93
N TYR A 358 -10.05 4.35 -7.16
CA TYR A 358 -8.85 3.62 -7.57
C TYR A 358 -7.59 4.48 -7.41
N ALA A 359 -7.64 5.76 -7.78
CA ALA A 359 -6.55 6.71 -7.60
C ALA A 359 -6.27 7.09 -6.12
N TYR A 360 -7.18 6.78 -5.19
CA TYR A 360 -6.93 6.89 -3.75
C TYR A 360 -6.59 5.54 -3.09
N SER A 361 -6.52 4.47 -3.89
CA SER A 361 -6.20 3.15 -3.35
C SER A 361 -4.71 3.03 -3.01
N GLY A 362 -4.42 2.43 -1.87
CA GLY A 362 -3.04 2.29 -1.36
C GLY A 362 -2.98 1.88 0.11
N ALA A 363 -4.10 1.97 0.84
CA ALA A 363 -4.17 1.56 2.24
C ALA A 363 -3.78 0.09 2.47
N LEU A 364 -3.88 -0.76 1.44
CA LEU A 364 -3.46 -2.17 1.49
C LEU A 364 -1.98 -2.35 1.84
N LEU A 365 -1.12 -1.37 1.51
CA LEU A 365 0.32 -1.40 1.81
C LEU A 365 0.65 -0.76 3.16
N PHE A 366 -0.29 -0.09 3.83
CA PHE A 366 0.01 0.68 5.04
C PHE A 366 0.52 -0.18 6.20
N VAL A 367 0.01 -1.41 6.35
CA VAL A 367 0.52 -2.35 7.36
C VAL A 367 1.98 -2.71 7.09
N ALA A 368 2.36 -2.93 5.83
CA ALA A 368 3.74 -3.18 5.45
C ALA A 368 4.62 -1.94 5.66
N PHE A 369 4.12 -0.74 5.32
CA PHE A 369 4.84 0.51 5.56
C PHE A 369 5.07 0.76 7.06
N LEU A 370 4.05 0.53 7.90
CA LEU A 370 4.14 0.63 9.36
C LEU A 370 5.13 -0.38 9.94
N ALA A 371 5.18 -1.61 9.39
CA ALA A 371 6.10 -2.65 9.81
C ALA A 371 7.57 -2.30 9.55
N GLU A 372 7.85 -1.49 8.52
CA GLU A 372 9.18 -1.01 8.14
C GLU A 372 9.61 0.28 8.87
N MET A 373 8.68 0.96 9.55
CA MET A 373 8.98 2.21 10.26
C MET A 373 9.78 1.97 11.53
N ARG A 374 10.85 2.76 11.69
CA ARG A 374 11.62 2.79 12.94
C ARG A 374 10.77 3.25 14.14
N HIS A 375 9.91 4.24 13.92
CA HIS A 375 9.02 4.80 14.95
C HIS A 375 7.58 4.93 14.39
N PRO A 376 6.76 3.88 14.50
CA PRO A 376 5.43 3.84 13.89
C PRO A 376 4.42 4.82 14.50
N MET A 377 4.70 5.38 15.68
CA MET A 377 3.90 6.47 16.27
C MET A 377 3.92 7.75 15.44
N ASP A 378 4.93 7.96 14.59
CA ASP A 378 5.01 9.14 13.72
C ASP A 378 4.29 8.96 12.36
N PHE A 379 3.69 7.81 12.11
CA PHE A 379 3.05 7.50 10.82
C PHE A 379 1.99 8.53 10.41
N TRP A 380 1.21 9.02 11.37
CA TRP A 380 0.16 10.01 11.11
C TRP A 380 0.68 11.30 10.45
N LYS A 381 1.94 11.70 10.72
CA LYS A 381 2.56 12.88 10.11
C LYS A 381 2.77 12.65 8.62
N GLY A 382 3.32 11.49 8.26
CA GLY A 382 3.52 11.09 6.86
C GLY A 382 2.20 10.93 6.13
N LEU A 383 1.22 10.25 6.74
CA LEU A 383 -0.12 10.06 6.19
C LEU A 383 -0.83 11.38 5.93
N PHE A 384 -0.89 12.28 6.92
CA PHE A 384 -1.62 13.55 6.80
C PHE A 384 -1.01 14.45 5.72
N ILE A 385 0.31 14.61 5.71
CA ILE A 385 1.00 15.44 4.73
C ILE A 385 0.86 14.84 3.32
N ALA A 386 0.99 13.53 3.17
CA ALA A 386 0.81 12.85 1.88
C ALA A 386 -0.63 13.01 1.36
N GLN A 387 -1.63 12.75 2.21
CA GLN A 387 -3.02 12.83 1.80
C GLN A 387 -3.45 14.26 1.44
N LEU A 388 -2.98 15.25 2.20
CA LEU A 388 -3.21 16.66 1.88
C LEU A 388 -2.56 17.04 0.55
N PHE A 389 -1.30 16.65 0.34
CA PHE A 389 -0.58 16.91 -0.90
C PHE A 389 -1.29 16.28 -2.11
N ILE A 390 -1.65 15.00 -2.02
CA ILE A 390 -2.37 14.27 -3.08
C ILE A 390 -3.73 14.92 -3.36
N GLY A 391 -4.50 15.25 -2.32
CA GLY A 391 -5.80 15.91 -2.47
C GLY A 391 -5.71 17.26 -3.19
N VAL A 392 -4.74 18.09 -2.82
CA VAL A 392 -4.50 19.38 -3.49
C VAL A 392 -4.11 19.18 -4.94
N VAL A 393 -3.18 18.26 -5.23
CA VAL A 393 -2.73 17.97 -6.60
C VAL A 393 -3.87 17.46 -7.47
N TYR A 394 -4.72 16.56 -6.97
CA TYR A 394 -5.85 16.02 -7.74
C TYR A 394 -6.89 17.06 -8.07
N ILE A 395 -7.28 17.88 -7.09
CA ILE A 395 -8.27 18.94 -7.28
C ILE A 395 -7.71 19.99 -8.24
N PHE A 396 -6.49 20.48 -7.99
CA PHE A 396 -5.87 21.50 -8.82
C PHE A 396 -5.71 21.03 -10.26
N PHE A 397 -5.14 19.84 -10.47
CA PHE A 397 -4.94 19.29 -11.82
C PHE A 397 -6.25 19.05 -12.55
N GLY A 398 -7.20 18.39 -11.88
CA GLY A 398 -8.47 18.03 -12.48
C GLY A 398 -9.28 19.27 -12.86
N VAL A 399 -9.39 20.27 -11.98
CA VAL A 399 -10.08 21.53 -12.26
C VAL A 399 -9.40 22.30 -13.39
N PHE A 400 -8.07 22.39 -13.35
CA PHE A 400 -7.31 23.15 -14.34
C PHE A 400 -7.46 22.56 -15.73
N VAL A 401 -7.19 21.26 -15.91
CA VAL A 401 -7.29 20.62 -17.22
C VAL A 401 -8.74 20.60 -17.72
N TYR A 402 -9.71 20.33 -16.83
CA TYR A 402 -11.12 20.39 -17.20
C TYR A 402 -11.56 21.79 -17.62
N SER A 403 -10.99 22.87 -17.07
CA SER A 403 -11.27 24.24 -17.52
C SER A 403 -10.80 24.54 -18.93
N GLN A 404 -9.73 23.88 -19.39
CA GLN A 404 -9.16 24.12 -20.71
C GLN A 404 -9.76 23.18 -21.76
N TRP A 405 -9.95 21.90 -21.44
CA TRP A 405 -10.39 20.89 -22.41
C TRP A 405 -11.84 20.43 -22.24
N GLY A 406 -12.51 20.80 -21.14
CA GLY A 406 -13.93 20.53 -20.92
C GLY A 406 -14.31 19.06 -21.12
N GLN A 407 -15.36 18.82 -21.90
CA GLN A 407 -15.88 17.49 -22.24
C GLN A 407 -14.85 16.55 -22.89
N TYR A 408 -13.72 17.07 -23.37
CA TYR A 408 -12.66 16.31 -24.04
C TYR A 408 -11.60 15.76 -23.07
N SER A 409 -11.77 15.97 -21.75
CA SER A 409 -10.82 15.48 -20.74
C SER A 409 -10.94 13.96 -20.56
N ALA A 410 -10.18 13.20 -21.34
CA ALA A 410 -10.19 11.73 -21.29
C ALA A 410 -9.51 11.18 -20.03
N SER A 411 -9.84 9.94 -19.67
CA SER A 411 -9.32 9.25 -18.47
C SER A 411 -7.83 8.95 -18.53
N ASN A 412 -7.28 8.75 -19.73
CA ASN A 412 -5.85 8.68 -19.96
C ASN A 412 -5.40 9.96 -20.65
N ILE A 413 -5.29 11.02 -19.85
CA ILE A 413 -5.06 12.38 -20.32
C ILE A 413 -3.76 12.54 -21.12
N GLY A 414 -2.75 11.72 -20.83
CA GLY A 414 -1.46 11.73 -21.54
C GLY A 414 -1.60 11.43 -23.03
N ASN A 415 -2.61 10.64 -23.41
CA ASN A 415 -2.80 10.24 -24.79
C ASN A 415 -3.42 11.34 -25.67
N VAL A 416 -3.98 12.38 -25.04
CA VAL A 416 -4.72 13.46 -25.72
C VAL A 416 -3.84 14.71 -25.90
N VAL A 417 -2.62 14.69 -25.35
CA VAL A 417 -1.66 15.81 -25.36
C VAL A 417 -1.22 16.18 -26.79
N ASN A 418 -1.13 17.48 -27.07
CA ASN A 418 -0.70 18.06 -28.35
C ASN A 418 0.31 19.20 -28.05
N PRO A 419 1.39 19.44 -28.83
CA PRO A 419 1.92 18.72 -30.00
C PRO A 419 2.63 17.41 -29.67
N LEU A 420 2.83 16.59 -30.73
CA LEU A 420 3.45 15.27 -30.64
C LEU A 420 4.77 15.24 -29.86
N ARG A 421 5.57 16.32 -29.92
CA ARG A 421 6.84 16.42 -29.16
C ARG A 421 6.62 16.40 -27.64
N LEU A 422 5.62 17.14 -27.15
CA LEU A 422 5.26 17.15 -25.73
C LEU A 422 4.63 15.81 -25.32
N GLN A 423 3.77 15.26 -26.18
CA GLN A 423 3.17 13.95 -25.98
C GLN A 423 4.23 12.84 -25.87
N GLN A 424 5.22 12.82 -26.76
CA GLN A 424 6.32 11.85 -26.73
C GLN A 424 7.16 11.99 -25.45
N ALA A 425 7.49 13.22 -25.04
CA ALA A 425 8.20 13.46 -23.79
C ALA A 425 7.39 12.94 -22.58
N GLY A 426 6.10 13.27 -22.52
CA GLY A 426 5.19 12.76 -21.48
C GLY A 426 5.07 11.24 -21.49
N ASN A 427 4.97 10.62 -22.66
CA ASN A 427 4.86 9.17 -22.80
C ASN A 427 6.14 8.45 -22.36
N VAL A 428 7.33 8.99 -22.65
CA VAL A 428 8.61 8.43 -22.17
C VAL A 428 8.68 8.49 -20.64
N LEU A 429 8.30 9.60 -20.03
CA LEU A 429 8.25 9.71 -18.56
C LEU A 429 7.18 8.80 -17.95
N GLY A 430 6.03 8.66 -18.63
CA GLY A 430 4.97 7.73 -18.29
C GLY A 430 5.42 6.28 -18.28
N LEU A 431 6.23 5.86 -19.26
CA LEU A 431 6.82 4.52 -19.31
C LEU A 431 7.82 4.28 -18.17
N LEU A 432 8.64 5.30 -17.82
CA LEU A 432 9.59 5.20 -16.71
C LEU A 432 8.88 5.06 -15.36
N THR A 433 7.88 5.90 -15.10
CA THR A 433 7.07 5.84 -13.87
C THR A 433 6.24 4.56 -13.82
N GLY A 434 5.70 4.13 -14.95
CA GLY A 434 5.01 2.85 -15.12
C GLY A 434 5.90 1.63 -14.86
N PHE A 435 7.17 1.68 -15.28
CA PHE A 435 8.15 0.65 -14.95
C PHE A 435 8.37 0.55 -13.43
N PHE A 436 8.46 1.68 -12.72
CA PHE A 436 8.56 1.66 -11.27
C PHE A 436 7.31 1.05 -10.60
N ALA A 437 6.11 1.37 -11.12
CA ALA A 437 4.87 0.76 -10.65
C ALA A 437 4.85 -0.76 -10.91
N ILE A 438 5.21 -1.20 -12.12
CA ILE A 438 5.35 -2.62 -12.48
C ILE A 438 6.31 -3.33 -11.53
N PHE A 439 7.48 -2.74 -11.28
CA PHE A 439 8.48 -3.30 -10.39
C PHE A 439 7.96 -3.44 -8.95
N LEU A 440 7.31 -2.40 -8.41
CA LEU A 440 6.75 -2.38 -7.06
C LEU A 440 5.62 -3.40 -6.90
N TYR A 441 4.61 -3.32 -7.75
CA TYR A 441 3.41 -4.16 -7.67
C TYR A 441 3.70 -5.62 -7.99
N PHE A 442 4.69 -5.92 -8.84
CA PHE A 442 5.14 -7.30 -9.02
C PHE A 442 5.88 -7.82 -7.79
N ASN A 443 6.92 -7.12 -7.32
CA ASN A 443 7.74 -7.67 -6.23
C ASN A 443 6.94 -7.80 -4.91
N ILE A 444 6.00 -6.89 -4.67
CA ILE A 444 5.10 -6.98 -3.52
C ILE A 444 3.95 -7.95 -3.81
N GLY A 445 3.28 -7.84 -4.96
CA GLY A 445 2.10 -8.63 -5.31
C GLY A 445 2.39 -10.11 -5.57
N MET A 446 3.49 -10.45 -6.24
CA MET A 446 3.86 -11.87 -6.35
C MET A 446 4.30 -12.46 -5.03
N LYS A 447 4.89 -11.65 -4.14
CA LYS A 447 5.30 -12.11 -2.81
C LYS A 447 4.09 -12.43 -1.95
N THR A 448 3.09 -11.55 -1.96
CA THR A 448 1.81 -11.81 -1.28
C THR A 448 1.11 -13.02 -1.87
N VAL A 449 1.00 -13.15 -3.20
CA VAL A 449 0.40 -14.33 -3.85
C VAL A 449 1.14 -15.62 -3.45
N TYR A 450 2.48 -15.61 -3.46
CA TYR A 450 3.25 -16.77 -3.07
C TYR A 450 3.04 -17.14 -1.60
N LEU A 451 3.15 -16.17 -0.70
CA LEU A 451 3.01 -16.42 0.73
C LEU A 451 1.59 -16.86 1.07
N GLU A 452 0.59 -16.16 0.54
CA GLU A 452 -0.79 -16.30 1.00
C GLU A 452 -1.59 -17.36 0.24
N VAL A 453 -1.31 -17.59 -1.05
CA VAL A 453 -1.99 -18.63 -1.83
C VAL A 453 -1.16 -19.90 -1.85
N PHE A 454 0.09 -19.80 -2.28
CA PHE A 454 0.90 -21.00 -2.51
C PHE A 454 1.43 -21.62 -1.21
N GLN A 455 2.01 -20.83 -0.33
CA GLN A 455 2.58 -21.34 0.92
C GLN A 455 1.49 -21.65 1.95
N GLU A 456 0.44 -20.83 2.07
CA GLU A 456 -0.61 -21.05 3.07
C GLU A 456 -1.73 -21.99 2.61
N ILE A 457 -2.28 -21.85 1.40
CA ILE A 457 -3.40 -22.70 0.94
C ILE A 457 -2.85 -24.01 0.34
N LEU A 458 -1.86 -23.91 -0.54
CA LEU A 458 -1.30 -25.07 -1.25
C LEU A 458 -0.13 -25.74 -0.50
N HIS A 459 0.23 -25.24 0.69
CA HIS A 459 1.29 -25.81 1.55
C HIS A 459 2.66 -25.92 0.86
N PHE A 460 2.99 -24.98 -0.02
CA PHE A 460 4.27 -24.94 -0.72
C PHE A 460 5.43 -24.60 0.24
N PRO A 461 6.67 -25.06 -0.05
CA PRO A 461 7.83 -24.76 0.77
C PRO A 461 8.09 -23.25 0.83
N PRO A 462 8.67 -22.73 1.93
CA PRO A 462 8.97 -21.30 2.06
C PRO A 462 9.95 -20.84 0.96
N ILE A 463 9.82 -19.57 0.54
CA ILE A 463 10.66 -18.95 -0.52
C ILE A 463 12.17 -19.09 -0.23
N THR A 464 12.55 -19.14 1.05
CA THR A 464 13.94 -19.29 1.51
C THR A 464 14.53 -20.68 1.21
N SER A 465 13.69 -21.69 1.01
CA SER A 465 14.13 -23.03 0.62
C SER A 465 14.59 -23.06 -0.84
N LYS A 466 15.58 -23.92 -1.17
CA LYS A 466 16.04 -24.13 -2.55
C LYS A 466 14.88 -24.49 -3.50
N LYS A 467 13.94 -25.32 -3.02
CA LYS A 467 12.72 -25.70 -3.76
C LYS A 467 11.79 -24.50 -3.95
N GLY A 468 11.59 -23.71 -2.90
CA GLY A 468 10.76 -22.50 -2.96
C GLY A 468 11.32 -21.44 -3.92
N ARG A 469 12.64 -21.28 -3.96
CA ARG A 469 13.32 -20.39 -4.90
C ARG A 469 13.13 -20.80 -6.36
N PHE A 470 13.22 -22.09 -6.68
CA PHE A 470 12.96 -22.57 -8.05
C PHE A 470 11.50 -22.36 -8.45
N LEU A 471 10.58 -22.62 -7.52
CA LEU A 471 9.15 -22.42 -7.72
C LEU A 471 8.79 -20.95 -7.95
N TRP A 472 9.44 -20.04 -7.23
CA TRP A 472 9.33 -18.59 -7.47
C TRP A 472 9.74 -18.20 -8.89
N TRP A 473 10.86 -18.75 -9.39
CA TRP A 473 11.33 -18.50 -10.76
C TRP A 473 10.36 -19.01 -11.83
N GLY A 474 9.58 -20.05 -11.55
CA GLY A 474 8.52 -20.53 -12.46
C GLY A 474 7.19 -19.77 -12.31
N LEU A 475 6.79 -19.46 -11.08
CA LEU A 475 5.53 -18.78 -10.78
C LEU A 475 5.52 -17.32 -11.22
N GLY A 476 6.67 -16.63 -11.15
CA GLY A 476 6.79 -15.24 -11.60
C GLY A 476 6.38 -15.04 -13.07
N PRO A 477 6.99 -15.75 -14.03
CA PRO A 477 6.57 -15.72 -15.43
C PRO A 477 5.12 -16.18 -15.64
N MET A 478 4.68 -17.24 -14.95
CA MET A 478 3.30 -17.71 -15.05
C MET A 478 2.29 -16.63 -14.67
N TYR A 479 2.57 -15.90 -13.58
CA TYR A 479 1.73 -14.79 -13.13
C TYR A 479 1.61 -13.69 -14.18
N TRP A 480 2.71 -13.31 -14.84
CA TRP A 480 2.70 -12.34 -15.93
C TRP A 480 1.92 -12.82 -17.15
N ILE A 481 2.04 -14.10 -17.51
CA ILE A 481 1.30 -14.69 -18.63
C ILE A 481 -0.21 -14.64 -18.37
N ILE A 482 -0.64 -15.04 -17.17
CA ILE A 482 -2.07 -15.02 -16.81
C ILE A 482 -2.57 -13.56 -16.73
N ALA A 483 -1.78 -12.63 -16.19
CA ALA A 483 -2.14 -11.21 -16.15
C ALA A 483 -2.27 -10.61 -17.55
N PHE A 484 -1.37 -10.98 -18.47
CA PHE A 484 -1.46 -10.62 -19.89
C PHE A 484 -2.74 -11.16 -20.53
N ILE A 485 -3.10 -12.43 -20.29
CA ILE A 485 -4.33 -13.03 -20.82
C ILE A 485 -5.55 -12.22 -20.37
N VAL A 486 -5.62 -11.84 -19.10
CA VAL A 486 -6.73 -11.01 -18.57
C VAL A 486 -6.73 -9.61 -19.19
N ALA A 487 -5.57 -8.96 -19.27
CA ALA A 487 -5.43 -7.61 -19.84
C ALA A 487 -5.77 -7.57 -21.35
N ALA A 488 -5.41 -8.60 -22.10
CA ALA A 488 -5.65 -8.72 -23.54
C ALA A 488 -7.07 -9.21 -23.86
N ALA A 489 -7.72 -9.92 -22.94
CA ALA A 489 -9.12 -10.33 -23.08
C ALA A 489 -10.08 -9.13 -23.01
N VAL A 490 -9.81 -8.17 -22.12
CA VAL A 490 -10.59 -6.94 -21.94
C VAL A 490 -9.68 -5.74 -22.20
N PRO A 491 -9.43 -5.37 -23.48
CA PRO A 491 -8.50 -4.29 -23.84
C PRO A 491 -9.11 -2.89 -23.61
N ASN A 492 -9.74 -2.67 -22.46
CA ASN A 492 -10.33 -1.41 -22.04
C ASN A 492 -9.83 -1.02 -20.66
N LEU A 493 -8.89 -0.06 -20.62
CA LEU A 493 -8.27 0.40 -19.38
C LEU A 493 -9.31 0.88 -18.37
N ASN A 494 -10.27 1.69 -18.81
CA ASN A 494 -11.24 2.33 -17.92
C ASN A 494 -12.24 1.33 -17.33
N GLY A 495 -12.68 0.36 -18.12
CA GLY A 495 -13.55 -0.71 -17.65
C GLY A 495 -12.84 -1.58 -16.60
N LEU A 496 -11.57 -1.96 -16.84
CA LEU A 496 -10.76 -2.69 -15.88
C LEU A 496 -10.50 -1.87 -14.60
N VAL A 497 -10.06 -0.61 -14.73
CA VAL A 497 -9.85 0.31 -13.60
C VAL A 497 -11.14 0.52 -12.82
N GLY A 498 -12.27 0.70 -13.51
CA GLY A 498 -13.59 0.88 -12.91
C GLY A 498 -14.02 -0.34 -12.10
N PHE A 499 -13.86 -1.55 -12.66
CA PHE A 499 -14.22 -2.79 -12.01
C PHE A 499 -13.33 -3.09 -10.79
N VAL A 500 -12.00 -2.99 -10.96
CA VAL A 500 -11.02 -3.18 -9.87
C VAL A 500 -11.16 -2.10 -8.81
N GLY A 501 -11.45 -0.86 -9.22
CA GLY A 501 -11.73 0.29 -8.38
C GLY A 501 -12.93 0.06 -7.47
N GLY A 502 -14.08 -0.25 -8.05
CA GLY A 502 -15.35 -0.42 -7.33
C GLY A 502 -15.40 -1.66 -6.45
N LEU A 503 -14.93 -2.81 -6.95
CA LEU A 503 -15.07 -4.10 -6.24
C LEU A 503 -13.97 -4.32 -5.19
N PHE A 504 -12.70 -4.04 -5.52
CA PHE A 504 -11.58 -4.37 -4.64
C PHE A 504 -11.00 -3.13 -3.97
N SER A 505 -10.61 -2.15 -4.77
CA SER A 505 -9.85 -0.98 -4.29
C SER A 505 -10.63 -0.19 -3.25
N LEU A 506 -11.95 -0.03 -3.45
CA LEU A 506 -12.83 0.61 -2.47
C LEU A 506 -12.87 -0.19 -1.15
N ASN A 507 -13.02 -1.51 -1.21
CA ASN A 507 -13.09 -2.33 -0.01
C ASN A 507 -11.78 -2.34 0.78
N PHE A 508 -10.64 -2.51 0.11
CA PHE A 508 -9.34 -2.50 0.78
C PHE A 508 -8.92 -1.13 1.30
N THR A 509 -9.45 -0.04 0.73
CA THR A 509 -9.11 1.32 1.14
C THR A 509 -10.06 1.88 2.19
N TYR A 510 -11.37 1.59 2.11
CA TYR A 510 -12.38 2.22 2.96
C TYR A 510 -13.07 1.20 3.88
N SER A 511 -13.66 0.13 3.32
CA SER A 511 -14.49 -0.82 4.09
C SER A 511 -13.69 -1.64 5.10
N PHE A 512 -12.65 -2.34 4.65
CA PHE A 512 -11.86 -3.26 5.47
C PHE A 512 -11.09 -2.58 6.60
N PRO A 513 -10.42 -1.43 6.40
CA PRO A 513 -9.85 -0.64 7.49
C PRO A 513 -10.85 -0.26 8.58
N ALA A 514 -12.06 0.15 8.19
CA ALA A 514 -13.10 0.50 9.15
C ALA A 514 -13.67 -0.73 9.88
N ILE A 515 -13.83 -1.86 9.20
CA ILE A 515 -14.21 -3.14 9.82
C ILE A 515 -13.17 -3.58 10.87
N LEU A 516 -11.88 -3.41 10.58
CA LEU A 516 -10.82 -3.68 11.55
C LEU A 516 -10.93 -2.77 12.77
N TYR A 517 -11.07 -1.46 12.55
CA TYR A 517 -11.17 -0.50 13.64
C TYR A 517 -12.42 -0.73 14.51
N PHE A 518 -13.57 -1.01 13.88
CA PHE A 518 -14.80 -1.37 14.57
C PHE A 518 -14.62 -2.62 15.45
N GLY A 519 -14.03 -3.68 14.90
CA GLY A 519 -13.76 -4.90 15.66
C GLY A 519 -12.83 -4.65 16.84
N TYR A 520 -11.77 -3.87 16.64
CA TYR A 520 -10.83 -3.49 17.70
C TYR A 520 -11.53 -2.70 18.82
N ILE A 521 -12.24 -1.61 18.50
CA ILE A 521 -12.87 -0.76 19.54
C ILE A 521 -13.93 -1.50 20.34
N VAL A 522 -14.69 -2.40 19.69
CA VAL A 522 -15.74 -3.18 20.35
C VAL A 522 -15.13 -4.22 21.27
N GLN A 523 -14.11 -4.96 20.82
CA GLN A 523 -13.47 -5.98 21.65
C GLN A 523 -12.69 -5.37 22.82
N GLU A 524 -11.99 -4.26 22.59
CA GLU A 524 -11.30 -3.51 23.65
C GLU A 524 -12.29 -2.98 24.70
N ALA A 525 -13.40 -2.39 24.25
CA ALA A 525 -14.41 -1.85 25.15
C ALA A 525 -15.13 -2.95 25.96
N ALA A 526 -15.27 -4.15 25.39
CA ALA A 526 -16.01 -5.25 26.01
C ALA A 526 -15.31 -5.91 27.21
N ALA A 527 -14.02 -5.60 27.45
CA ALA A 527 -13.25 -6.13 28.56
C ALA A 527 -13.85 -5.71 29.92
N LEU A 528 -14.05 -6.71 30.79
CA LEU A 528 -14.50 -6.53 32.17
C LEU A 528 -13.31 -6.36 33.13
N PRO A 529 -13.51 -5.73 34.31
CA PRO A 529 -12.48 -5.72 35.35
C PRO A 529 -12.14 -7.16 35.78
N GLY A 530 -10.86 -7.52 35.77
CA GLY A 530 -10.37 -8.89 36.05
C GLY A 530 -10.12 -9.75 34.80
N GLU A 531 -10.57 -9.33 33.63
CA GLU A 531 -10.20 -9.96 32.35
C GLU A 531 -8.87 -9.42 31.84
N GLY A 532 -8.02 -10.31 31.35
CA GLY A 532 -6.74 -9.93 30.78
C GLY A 532 -5.87 -11.14 30.44
N PHE A 533 -4.68 -10.82 29.95
CA PHE A 533 -3.61 -11.79 29.80
C PHE A 533 -2.62 -11.60 30.95
N ASP A 534 -2.34 -12.68 31.66
CA ASP A 534 -1.28 -12.70 32.66
C ASP A 534 0.00 -13.29 32.02
N PRO A 535 1.09 -12.51 31.90
CA PRO A 535 2.33 -12.95 31.26
C PRO A 535 3.05 -14.06 32.04
N VAL A 536 2.81 -14.17 33.35
CA VAL A 536 3.47 -15.14 34.23
C VAL A 536 2.83 -16.51 34.08
N THR A 537 1.50 -16.57 34.20
CA THR A 537 0.76 -17.83 34.08
C THR A 537 0.51 -18.23 32.62
N GLY A 538 0.57 -17.27 31.69
CA GLY A 538 0.24 -17.46 30.29
C GLY A 538 -1.24 -17.78 30.05
N VAL A 539 -2.08 -17.58 31.07
CA VAL A 539 -3.52 -17.82 31.02
C VAL A 539 -4.23 -16.52 30.63
N THR A 540 -5.22 -16.65 29.76
CA THR A 540 -6.17 -15.56 29.48
C THR A 540 -7.46 -15.77 30.23
N THR A 541 -7.80 -14.80 31.08
CA THR A 541 -9.06 -14.79 31.80
C THR A 541 -10.11 -14.07 30.95
N ARG A 542 -11.12 -14.82 30.50
CA ARG A 542 -12.35 -14.28 29.90
C ARG A 542 -13.54 -14.82 30.69
N HIS A 543 -14.37 -13.92 31.21
CA HIS A 543 -15.58 -14.29 31.95
C HIS A 543 -16.75 -14.59 31.02
N ASP A 544 -16.85 -13.86 29.89
CA ASP A 544 -17.90 -14.02 28.90
C ASP A 544 -17.37 -14.09 27.47
N GLY A 545 -18.06 -14.85 26.61
CA GLY A 545 -17.79 -14.97 25.18
C GLY A 545 -18.98 -14.60 24.29
N GLY A 546 -18.77 -14.69 22.98
CA GLY A 546 -19.84 -14.60 21.97
C GLY A 546 -20.51 -13.24 21.82
N THR A 547 -21.76 -13.25 21.35
CA THR A 547 -22.54 -12.05 20.97
C THR A 547 -22.78 -11.09 22.12
N LYS A 548 -22.94 -11.59 23.35
CA LYS A 548 -23.11 -10.76 24.56
C LYS A 548 -21.93 -9.80 24.77
N ARG A 549 -20.69 -10.29 24.55
CA ARG A 549 -19.46 -9.48 24.64
C ARG A 549 -19.45 -8.36 23.59
N TRP A 550 -19.81 -8.68 22.34
CA TRP A 550 -19.87 -7.70 21.26
C TRP A 550 -20.93 -6.62 21.49
N ILE A 551 -22.12 -6.99 21.95
CA ILE A 551 -23.19 -6.04 22.28
C ILE A 551 -22.74 -5.11 23.42
N ARG A 552 -22.11 -5.65 24.46
CA ARG A 552 -21.56 -4.87 25.57
C ARG A 552 -20.49 -3.88 25.11
N GLY A 553 -19.56 -4.33 24.27
CA GLY A 553 -18.51 -3.47 23.70
C GLY A 553 -19.09 -2.32 22.88
N PHE A 554 -20.10 -2.61 22.04
CA PHE A 554 -20.82 -1.61 21.26
C PHE A 554 -21.53 -0.58 22.17
N LEU A 555 -22.27 -1.04 23.17
CA LEU A 555 -23.02 -0.18 24.10
C LEU A 555 -22.13 0.69 25.01
N LYS A 556 -20.87 0.29 25.23
CA LYS A 556 -19.92 1.09 26.04
C LYS A 556 -19.33 2.28 25.28
N ARG A 557 -19.26 2.21 23.94
CA ARG A 557 -18.80 3.31 23.07
C ARG A 557 -19.76 3.51 21.89
N PRO A 558 -21.05 3.83 22.14
CA PRO A 558 -22.09 3.75 21.12
C PRO A 558 -21.90 4.80 20.01
N LEU A 559 -21.39 5.99 20.35
CA LEU A 559 -21.15 7.05 19.36
C LEU A 559 -20.04 6.67 18.38
N LEU A 560 -18.87 6.24 18.89
CA LEU A 560 -17.72 5.89 18.05
C LEU A 560 -17.98 4.60 17.25
N ALA A 561 -18.53 3.58 17.91
CA ALA A 561 -18.89 2.31 17.27
C ALA A 561 -20.01 2.48 16.24
N GLY A 562 -21.05 3.25 16.57
CA GLY A 562 -22.14 3.58 15.66
C GLY A 562 -21.69 4.38 14.44
N ALA A 563 -20.89 5.43 14.63
CA ALA A 563 -20.34 6.21 13.52
C ALA A 563 -19.47 5.37 12.58
N THR A 564 -18.62 4.50 13.14
CA THR A 564 -17.77 3.60 12.35
C THR A 564 -18.62 2.56 11.62
N PHE A 565 -19.67 2.04 12.24
CA PHE A 565 -20.60 1.11 11.61
C PHE A 565 -21.36 1.74 10.44
N ILE A 566 -21.85 2.97 10.59
CA ILE A 566 -22.49 3.72 9.49
C ILE A 566 -21.48 3.94 8.35
N TYR A 567 -20.23 4.30 8.68
CA TYR A 567 -19.17 4.44 7.69
C TYR A 567 -18.91 3.14 6.91
N ILE A 568 -18.91 1.98 7.57
CA ILE A 568 -18.79 0.67 6.91
C ILE A 568 -19.95 0.45 5.94
N LEU A 569 -21.19 0.74 6.35
CA LEU A 569 -22.37 0.58 5.49
C LEU A 569 -22.30 1.50 4.26
N MET A 570 -21.87 2.76 4.44
CA MET A 570 -21.69 3.70 3.33
C MET A 570 -20.60 3.24 2.36
N ALA A 571 -19.48 2.72 2.87
CA ALA A 571 -18.39 2.21 2.04
C ALA A 571 -18.84 0.97 1.24
N LEU A 572 -19.54 0.01 1.88
CA LEU A 572 -20.09 -1.17 1.21
C LEU A 572 -21.15 -0.80 0.16
N ALA A 573 -22.04 0.15 0.46
CA ALA A 573 -23.03 0.64 -0.49
C ALA A 573 -22.36 1.29 -1.72
N THR A 574 -21.33 2.12 -1.49
CA THR A 574 -20.55 2.74 -2.57
C THR A 574 -19.82 1.69 -3.40
N SER A 575 -19.28 0.63 -2.79
CA SER A 575 -18.68 -0.50 -3.52
C SER A 575 -19.70 -1.18 -4.42
N GLY A 576 -20.89 -1.51 -3.90
CA GLY A 576 -21.95 -2.15 -4.68
C GLY A 576 -22.39 -1.31 -5.88
N MET A 577 -22.63 0.00 -5.67
CA MET A 577 -22.98 0.92 -6.75
C MET A 577 -21.84 1.09 -7.77
N GLY A 578 -20.60 1.18 -7.29
CA GLY A 578 -19.41 1.27 -8.13
C GLY A 578 -19.21 0.04 -9.01
N THR A 579 -19.33 -1.16 -8.43
CA THR A 579 -19.24 -2.41 -9.19
C THR A 579 -20.36 -2.53 -10.21
N TRP A 580 -21.60 -2.19 -9.85
CA TRP A 580 -22.72 -2.18 -10.79
C TRP A 580 -22.45 -1.24 -11.98
N ALA A 581 -22.03 0.00 -11.73
CA ALA A 581 -21.73 0.96 -12.79
C ALA A 581 -20.58 0.50 -13.70
N ALA A 582 -19.56 -0.16 -13.13
CA ALA A 582 -18.46 -0.73 -13.91
C ALA A 582 -18.95 -1.88 -14.83
N VAL A 583 -19.84 -2.73 -14.34
CA VAL A 583 -20.43 -3.82 -15.14
C VAL A 583 -21.32 -3.26 -16.26
N GLU A 584 -22.19 -2.29 -15.97
CA GLU A 584 -22.99 -1.61 -17.00
C GLU A 584 -22.12 -0.95 -18.07
N GLY A 585 -21.03 -0.27 -17.65
CA GLY A 585 -20.07 0.33 -18.57
C GLY A 585 -19.37 -0.70 -19.47
N LEU A 586 -19.00 -1.87 -18.92
CA LEU A 586 -18.44 -2.97 -19.70
C LEU A 586 -19.48 -3.55 -20.68
N ILE A 587 -20.73 -3.71 -20.27
CA ILE A 587 -21.82 -4.18 -21.13
C ILE A 587 -22.08 -3.18 -22.27
N SER A 588 -22.07 -1.88 -22.01
CA SER A 588 -22.27 -0.88 -23.07
C SER A 588 -21.12 -0.84 -24.07
N ILE A 589 -19.89 -1.12 -23.62
CA ILE A 589 -18.69 -1.12 -24.47
C ILE A 589 -18.58 -2.41 -25.29
N PHE A 590 -18.87 -3.57 -24.71
CA PHE A 590 -18.72 -4.89 -25.37
C PHE A 590 -20.03 -5.48 -25.91
N GLY A 591 -21.16 -4.78 -25.71
CA GLY A 591 -22.47 -5.21 -26.21
C GLY A 591 -22.60 -5.12 -27.74
N PRO A 592 -23.74 -5.56 -28.30
CA PRO A 592 -23.95 -5.66 -29.75
C PRO A 592 -23.77 -4.35 -30.53
N THR A 593 -23.87 -3.21 -29.85
CA THR A 593 -23.75 -1.85 -30.39
C THR A 593 -22.47 -1.12 -29.95
N GLY A 594 -21.56 -1.81 -29.26
CA GLY A 594 -20.37 -1.23 -28.63
C GLY A 594 -19.17 -1.06 -29.57
N THR A 595 -18.12 -0.39 -29.08
CA THR A 595 -16.87 -0.19 -29.83
C THR A 595 -16.07 -1.49 -29.84
N ILE A 596 -16.00 -2.12 -31.01
CA ILE A 596 -15.44 -3.46 -31.28
C ILE A 596 -13.91 -3.47 -31.13
N ALA A 597 -13.39 -3.30 -29.91
CA ALA A 597 -12.01 -3.69 -29.61
C ALA A 597 -12.01 -5.22 -29.43
N THR A 598 -11.54 -5.95 -30.43
CA THR A 598 -11.49 -7.42 -30.37
C THR A 598 -10.45 -7.88 -29.34
N SER A 599 -10.80 -8.86 -28.51
CA SER A 599 -9.85 -9.52 -27.61
C SER A 599 -8.64 -10.02 -28.41
N PHE A 600 -7.43 -9.79 -27.90
CA PHE A 600 -6.17 -10.13 -28.58
C PHE A 600 -5.98 -9.46 -29.97
N GLY A 601 -6.65 -8.34 -30.24
CA GLY A 601 -6.54 -7.60 -31.49
C GLY A 601 -5.20 -6.86 -31.69
N CYS A 602 -4.92 -6.51 -32.94
CA CYS A 602 -3.76 -5.69 -33.31
C CYS A 602 -4.07 -4.19 -33.37
N SER A 603 -5.32 -3.80 -33.54
CA SER A 603 -5.75 -2.40 -33.48
C SER A 603 -5.64 -1.88 -32.05
N THR A 604 -5.04 -0.70 -31.90
CA THR A 604 -5.02 -0.02 -30.60
C THR A 604 -6.42 0.54 -30.31
N PRO A 605 -6.83 0.67 -29.04
CA PRO A 605 -8.10 1.33 -28.69
C PRO A 605 -8.13 2.84 -29.00
N LEU A 606 -7.02 3.40 -29.47
CA LEU A 606 -6.82 4.85 -29.65
C LEU A 606 -6.95 5.28 -31.12
N PHE A 607 -6.67 4.39 -32.07
CA PHE A 607 -6.61 4.70 -33.50
C PHE A 607 -7.41 3.67 -34.30
N ASP A 608 -8.16 4.12 -35.30
CA ASP A 608 -8.95 3.23 -36.15
C ASP A 608 -8.04 2.34 -37.02
N SER A 609 -8.46 1.08 -37.18
CA SER A 609 -7.76 0.01 -37.89
C SER A 609 -7.50 0.28 -39.39
N THR A 610 -8.11 1.33 -39.93
CA THR A 610 -8.03 1.74 -41.34
C THR A 610 -6.75 2.51 -41.67
N ALA A 611 -5.99 2.99 -40.68
CA ALA A 611 -4.72 3.68 -40.89
C ALA A 611 -3.50 2.75 -41.09
N ILE A 612 -3.68 1.42 -40.98
CA ILE A 612 -2.60 0.41 -41.11
C ILE A 612 -2.76 -0.41 -42.41
N LYS A 613 -3.18 0.22 -43.51
CA LYS A 613 -3.08 -0.38 -44.84
C LYS A 613 -2.03 0.32 -45.69
#